data_AF-A0A2H0QJ77-F1
#
_entry.id   AF-A0A2H0QJ77-F1
#
_cell.length_a   1.000
_cell.length_b   1.000
_cell.length_c   1.000
_cell.angle_alpha   90.00
_cell.angle_beta   90.00
_cell.angle_gamma   90.00
#
_symmetry.space_group_name_H-M   'P 1'
#
loop_
_entity.id
_entity.type
_entity.pdbx_description
1 polymer ?
#
loop_
_entity_poly.entity_id
_entity_poly.type
_entity_poly.pdbx_seq_one_letter_code
_entity_poly.pdbx_strand_id
1 'polypeptide(L)'
;MKKFFPWMGLFGFLVFGVFFYRTQFSGQHAVNTKRLPSNVESSLQSEAATQMNNLIFSVKTKDQVDPALSKIIALAIQDPDNSVAQLYAGVAKVIMPLKGILWRLRFIIEPMDVVYVNVINQLRMFKRNKERRGEHVDALFDYIADPNPEETILGHKGLFTSFAQFQDWVVNQISPIVQANAIMIQNIADSADADKAIFMYDSGLLLGENVATAMTSQTNRYRKVMPAHLYLALADVYTRLGMTHYLASYNFEGLVDFVSKMTKKTFVSKKFGMGNSFITRIFATKVLGPKDFADILNDSDFKSFLTLRNNASKTLPMAYQYLKLGVKNRLIGFQAMEHLADLPNQGDYAINARLFTSRPGVTEAILKKRLALMGGDSELQIAGTKIFTDRVAGVTFDVDISQIFNPSNKSMRDLKGLFANRFSNVAEKVGKNKETWKWNYDYGAATSWEDPTFGGVLPNTNSGEDYLKNRLVPLSRDASTRLLQTWLRMFM
;
A
#
# COMPACT_ATOMS: atom_id res chain seq x y z
N MET A 1 -1.69 7.00 -13.84
CA MET A 1 -2.88 6.97 -12.93
C MET A 1 -3.04 5.69 -12.07
N LYS A 2 -2.41 4.54 -12.36
CA LYS A 2 -2.51 3.31 -11.52
C LYS A 2 -1.74 3.33 -10.17
N LYS A 3 -1.10 4.45 -9.80
CA LYS A 3 -0.12 4.50 -8.67
C LYS A 3 -0.43 5.58 -7.61
N PHE A 4 -1.56 6.28 -7.73
CA PHE A 4 -1.92 7.41 -6.85
C PHE A 4 -2.89 7.05 -5.70
N PHE A 5 -3.19 5.76 -5.49
CA PHE A 5 -4.11 5.30 -4.43
C PHE A 5 -3.45 4.41 -3.36
N PRO A 6 -2.60 4.96 -2.47
CA PRO A 6 -2.13 4.26 -1.28
C PRO A 6 -3.26 3.97 -0.28
N TRP A 7 -4.30 4.81 -0.24
CA TRP A 7 -5.40 4.71 0.73
C TRP A 7 -6.25 3.45 0.54
N MET A 8 -6.57 3.06 -0.71
CA MET A 8 -7.21 1.77 -0.99
C MET A 8 -6.31 0.57 -0.64
N GLY A 9 -4.99 0.77 -0.68
CA GLY A 9 -4.04 -0.20 -0.19
C GLY A 9 -4.21 -0.44 1.31
N LEU A 10 -4.36 0.62 2.12
CA LEU A 10 -4.55 0.53 3.57
C LEU A 10 -5.75 -0.37 3.93
N PHE A 11 -6.87 -0.20 3.21
CA PHE A 11 -8.08 -1.03 3.36
C PHE A 11 -7.93 -2.43 2.77
N GLY A 12 -7.23 -2.57 1.64
CA GLY A 12 -6.92 -3.87 1.04
C GLY A 12 -6.01 -4.76 1.89
N PHE A 13 -5.29 -4.16 2.86
CA PHE A 13 -4.49 -4.90 3.84
C PHE A 13 -5.32 -5.41 5.01
N LEU A 14 -6.32 -4.64 5.44
CA LEU A 14 -7.26 -5.07 6.47
C LEU A 14 -8.20 -6.18 5.98
N VAL A 15 -8.31 -6.32 4.66
CA VAL A 15 -9.03 -7.41 3.99
C VAL A 15 -8.14 -8.63 3.69
N PHE A 16 -6.82 -8.58 3.90
CA PHE A 16 -5.82 -9.69 3.83
C PHE A 16 -5.85 -10.67 2.62
N GLY A 17 -6.83 -10.61 1.71
CA GLY A 17 -7.09 -11.68 0.73
C GLY A 17 -6.47 -11.49 -0.64
N VAL A 18 -6.21 -10.24 -1.05
CA VAL A 18 -5.81 -9.97 -2.45
C VAL A 18 -4.31 -10.21 -2.68
N PHE A 19 -3.47 -10.07 -1.66
CA PHE A 19 -2.04 -10.35 -1.77
C PHE A 19 -1.73 -11.87 -1.72
N PHE A 20 -2.48 -12.64 -0.91
CA PHE A 20 -2.38 -14.11 -0.88
C PHE A 20 -2.90 -14.76 -2.16
N TYR A 21 -3.97 -14.24 -2.77
CA TYR A 21 -4.56 -14.84 -3.96
C TYR A 21 -3.65 -14.75 -5.19
N ARG A 22 -2.94 -13.62 -5.37
CA ARG A 22 -2.20 -13.35 -6.61
C ARG A 22 -0.81 -14.02 -6.66
N THR A 23 -0.22 -14.40 -5.54
CA THR A 23 1.09 -15.06 -5.48
C THR A 23 0.98 -16.59 -5.43
N GLN A 24 -0.13 -17.17 -4.97
CA GLN A 24 -0.26 -18.64 -4.85
C GLN A 24 -1.11 -19.32 -5.93
N PHE A 25 -2.06 -18.62 -6.58
CA PHE A 25 -2.98 -19.27 -7.55
C PHE A 25 -2.68 -19.03 -9.02
N SER A 26 -1.63 -18.28 -9.37
CA SER A 26 -1.29 -17.99 -10.77
C SER A 26 -0.30 -18.96 -11.42
N GLY A 27 -0.15 -20.20 -10.94
CA GLY A 27 0.94 -21.06 -11.44
C GLY A 27 0.88 -22.57 -11.28
N GLN A 28 -0.19 -23.21 -10.79
CA GLN A 28 -0.22 -24.68 -10.72
C GLN A 28 -1.56 -25.27 -11.15
N HIS A 29 -1.59 -25.74 -12.40
CA HIS A 29 -2.48 -26.84 -12.79
C HIS A 29 -2.00 -28.12 -12.09
N ALA A 30 -2.97 -28.78 -11.45
CA ALA A 30 -2.97 -30.05 -10.74
C ALA A 30 -1.77 -31.02 -10.90
N VAL A 31 -1.31 -31.54 -9.76
CA VAL A 31 -0.99 -32.97 -9.61
C VAL A 31 -1.82 -33.54 -8.46
N ASN A 32 -2.58 -34.59 -8.77
CA ASN A 32 -3.44 -35.34 -7.85
C ASN A 32 -2.62 -35.95 -6.71
N THR A 33 -2.81 -35.47 -5.47
CA THR A 33 -2.72 -36.31 -4.28
C THR A 33 -3.71 -35.82 -3.23
N LYS A 34 -4.75 -36.63 -2.94
CA LYS A 34 -5.51 -36.53 -1.68
C LYS A 34 -4.60 -37.00 -0.54
N ARG A 35 -3.58 -36.23 -0.18
CA ARG A 35 -2.94 -36.38 1.12
C ARG A 35 -3.62 -35.38 2.05
N LEU A 36 -4.49 -35.90 2.93
CA LEU A 36 -4.61 -35.29 4.25
C LEU A 36 -3.18 -35.22 4.82
N PRO A 37 -2.77 -34.10 5.44
CA PRO A 37 -1.45 -34.03 6.05
C PRO A 37 -1.25 -35.27 6.93
N SER A 38 -0.12 -35.94 6.79
CA SER A 38 0.19 -37.14 7.59
C SER A 38 0.30 -36.86 9.09
N ASN A 39 0.13 -35.60 9.51
CA ASN A 39 -0.40 -35.16 10.79
C ASN A 39 -0.84 -33.70 10.57
N VAL A 40 -2.15 -33.40 10.52
CA VAL A 40 -2.54 -32.09 11.05
C VAL A 40 -2.19 -32.21 12.52
N GLU A 41 -1.09 -31.59 12.95
CA GLU A 41 -0.75 -31.51 14.37
C GLU A 41 -1.95 -30.84 15.04
N SER A 42 -2.86 -31.64 15.59
CA SER A 42 -4.08 -31.19 16.27
C SER A 42 -3.72 -30.25 17.43
N SER A 43 -2.50 -30.37 17.95
CA SER A 43 -1.88 -29.46 18.91
C SER A 43 -1.62 -28.04 18.42
N LEU A 44 -1.54 -27.79 17.09
CA LEU A 44 -1.33 -26.45 16.51
C LEU A 44 -2.63 -25.76 16.06
N GLN A 45 -3.74 -26.49 15.96
CA GLN A 45 -5.08 -25.89 15.96
C GLN A 45 -5.48 -25.66 17.41
N SER A 46 -5.06 -24.52 17.98
CA SER A 46 -5.49 -24.16 19.33
C SER A 46 -7.02 -24.12 19.41
N GLU A 47 -7.56 -24.46 20.58
CA GLU A 47 -9.00 -24.34 20.85
C GLU A 47 -9.50 -22.92 20.54
N ALA A 48 -8.69 -21.91 20.88
CA ALA A 48 -8.93 -20.51 20.53
C ALA A 48 -9.05 -20.27 19.01
N ALA A 49 -8.14 -20.80 18.19
CA ALA A 49 -8.22 -20.68 16.72
C ALA A 49 -9.52 -21.28 16.19
N THR A 50 -9.87 -22.47 16.66
CA THR A 50 -11.08 -23.19 16.22
C THR A 50 -12.35 -22.44 16.62
N GLN A 51 -12.41 -21.97 17.87
CA GLN A 51 -13.53 -21.18 18.38
C GLN A 51 -13.73 -19.89 17.59
N MET A 52 -12.64 -19.17 17.32
CA MET A 52 -12.69 -17.91 16.55
C MET A 52 -13.04 -18.14 15.08
N ASN A 53 -12.52 -19.19 14.45
CA ASN A 53 -12.89 -19.57 13.08
C ASN A 53 -14.38 -19.91 12.97
N ASN A 54 -14.90 -20.72 13.88
CA ASN A 54 -16.32 -21.09 13.90
C ASN A 54 -17.21 -19.86 14.09
N LEU A 55 -16.80 -18.93 14.96
CA LEU A 55 -17.49 -17.65 15.13
C LEU A 55 -17.51 -16.85 13.83
N ILE A 56 -16.38 -16.75 13.11
CA ILE A 56 -16.30 -16.04 11.83
C ILE A 56 -17.18 -16.73 10.77
N PHE A 57 -17.11 -18.05 10.61
CA PHE A 57 -17.90 -18.80 9.63
C PHE A 57 -19.41 -18.73 9.88
N SER A 58 -19.82 -18.50 11.14
CA SER A 58 -21.21 -18.32 11.52
C SER A 58 -21.80 -16.98 11.09
N VAL A 59 -20.98 -15.99 10.73
CA VAL A 59 -21.44 -14.67 10.30
C VAL A 59 -22.01 -14.77 8.88
N LYS A 60 -23.30 -14.48 8.72
CA LYS A 60 -24.03 -14.55 7.45
C LYS A 60 -24.46 -13.18 6.92
N THR A 61 -24.58 -12.21 7.81
CA THR A 61 -25.11 -10.87 7.50
C THR A 61 -24.25 -9.79 8.15
N LYS A 62 -24.30 -8.57 7.60
CA LYS A 62 -23.59 -7.39 8.13
C LYS A 62 -23.86 -7.16 9.63
N ASP A 63 -25.10 -7.32 10.07
CA ASP A 63 -25.51 -7.02 11.45
C ASP A 63 -24.88 -7.97 12.47
N GLN A 64 -24.41 -9.14 12.03
CA GLN A 64 -23.71 -10.12 12.87
C GLN A 64 -22.21 -9.83 13.01
N VAL A 65 -21.65 -8.92 12.21
CA VAL A 65 -20.21 -8.63 12.22
C VAL A 65 -19.79 -7.98 13.55
N ASP A 66 -20.44 -6.90 14.00
CA ASP A 66 -20.07 -6.25 15.28
C ASP A 66 -20.16 -7.18 16.49
N PRO A 67 -21.24 -7.97 16.67
CA PRO A 67 -21.30 -8.98 17.73
C PRO A 67 -20.17 -10.01 17.64
N ALA A 68 -19.82 -10.46 16.43
CA ALA A 68 -18.73 -11.42 16.24
C ALA A 68 -17.36 -10.80 16.60
N LEU A 69 -17.06 -9.59 16.11
CA LEU A 69 -15.82 -8.88 16.43
C LEU A 69 -15.68 -8.62 17.94
N SER A 70 -16.78 -8.21 18.59
CA SER A 70 -16.81 -7.98 20.03
C SER A 70 -16.55 -9.26 20.83
N LYS A 71 -17.13 -10.39 20.41
CA LYS A 71 -16.87 -11.70 21.03
C LYS A 71 -15.42 -12.15 20.85
N ILE A 72 -14.82 -11.97 19.68
CA ILE A 72 -13.39 -12.27 19.44
C ILE A 72 -12.51 -11.48 20.42
N ILE A 73 -12.79 -10.19 20.59
CA ILE A 73 -12.03 -9.34 21.51
C ILE A 73 -12.24 -9.76 22.96
N ALA A 74 -13.47 -10.11 23.36
CA ALA A 74 -13.76 -10.59 24.71
C ALA A 74 -13.03 -11.89 25.03
N LEU A 75 -12.97 -12.84 24.09
CA LEU A 75 -12.22 -14.10 24.25
C LEU A 75 -10.72 -13.85 24.44
N ALA A 76 -10.14 -12.91 23.68
CA ALA A 76 -8.73 -12.55 23.86
C ALA A 76 -8.45 -11.82 25.18
N ILE A 77 -9.43 -11.11 25.76
CA ILE A 77 -9.27 -10.50 27.09
C ILE A 77 -9.27 -11.58 28.19
N GLN A 78 -10.05 -12.65 28.00
CA GLN A 78 -10.11 -13.77 28.95
C GLN A 78 -8.83 -14.62 28.94
N ASP A 79 -8.12 -14.65 27.81
CA ASP A 79 -6.88 -15.41 27.63
C ASP A 79 -5.75 -14.49 27.08
N PRO A 80 -5.18 -13.62 27.94
CA PRO A 80 -4.21 -12.60 27.52
C PRO A 80 -2.89 -13.19 27.01
N ASP A 81 -2.50 -14.37 27.50
CA ASP A 81 -1.24 -15.03 27.15
C ASP A 81 -1.33 -15.83 25.83
N ASN A 82 -2.54 -16.04 25.31
CA ASN A 82 -2.76 -16.74 24.07
C ASN A 82 -2.51 -15.84 22.86
N SER A 83 -1.32 -16.00 22.28
CA SER A 83 -0.87 -15.27 21.10
C SER A 83 -1.87 -15.34 19.93
N VAL A 84 -2.51 -16.49 19.72
CA VAL A 84 -3.49 -16.64 18.64
C VAL A 84 -4.71 -15.78 18.91
N ALA A 85 -5.25 -15.84 20.12
CA ALA A 85 -6.39 -15.02 20.51
C ALA A 85 -6.09 -13.52 20.35
N GLN A 86 -4.88 -13.08 20.76
CA GLN A 86 -4.43 -11.70 20.59
C GLN A 86 -4.35 -11.28 19.11
N LEU A 87 -3.86 -12.16 18.22
CA LEU A 87 -3.78 -11.87 16.78
C LEU A 87 -5.17 -11.65 16.16
N TYR A 88 -6.15 -12.51 16.47
CA TYR A 88 -7.53 -12.33 15.99
C TYR A 88 -8.17 -11.06 16.55
N ALA A 89 -8.02 -10.79 17.86
CA ALA A 89 -8.51 -9.57 18.46
C ALA A 89 -7.86 -8.31 17.88
N GLY A 90 -6.58 -8.39 17.54
CA GLY A 90 -5.85 -7.35 16.82
C GLY A 90 -6.49 -7.01 15.48
N VAL A 91 -6.78 -8.02 14.66
CA VAL A 91 -7.50 -7.84 13.39
C VAL A 91 -8.91 -7.27 13.62
N ALA A 92 -9.66 -7.80 14.59
CA ALA A 92 -11.01 -7.35 14.91
C ALA A 92 -11.05 -5.86 15.31
N LYS A 93 -10.11 -5.42 16.17
CA LYS A 93 -9.94 -4.02 16.59
C LYS A 93 -9.75 -3.07 15.42
N VAL A 94 -9.05 -3.51 14.37
CA VAL A 94 -8.81 -2.68 13.20
C VAL A 94 -9.97 -2.74 12.19
N ILE A 95 -10.74 -3.83 12.12
CA ILE A 95 -11.91 -3.95 11.24
C ILE A 95 -13.08 -3.09 11.72
N MET A 96 -13.37 -3.07 13.02
CA MET A 96 -14.52 -2.34 13.59
C MET A 96 -14.65 -0.89 13.07
N PRO A 97 -13.60 -0.05 13.09
CA PRO A 97 -13.75 1.33 12.64
C PRO A 97 -13.91 1.50 11.13
N LEU A 98 -13.77 0.44 10.33
CA LEU A 98 -13.96 0.47 8.88
C LEU A 98 -15.42 0.31 8.46
N LYS A 99 -16.35 0.20 9.41
CA LYS A 99 -17.79 0.10 9.14
C LYS A 99 -18.25 1.24 8.23
N GLY A 100 -18.85 0.87 7.09
CA GLY A 100 -19.35 1.78 6.06
C GLY A 100 -18.29 2.67 5.43
N ILE A 101 -16.99 2.39 5.57
CA ILE A 101 -15.94 3.33 5.15
C ILE A 101 -15.96 3.63 3.64
N LEU A 102 -16.34 2.68 2.78
CA LEU A 102 -16.45 2.96 1.34
C LEU A 102 -17.59 3.95 1.05
N TRP A 103 -18.69 3.86 1.79
CA TRP A 103 -19.76 4.84 1.73
C TRP A 103 -19.29 6.19 2.30
N ARG A 104 -18.64 6.22 3.47
CA ARG A 104 -18.12 7.44 4.12
C ARG A 104 -17.12 8.21 3.25
N LEU A 105 -16.42 7.53 2.35
CA LEU A 105 -15.46 8.10 1.39
C LEU A 105 -16.08 8.58 0.06
N ARG A 106 -17.41 8.52 -0.12
CA ARG A 106 -18.08 8.98 -1.36
C ARG A 106 -17.78 10.43 -1.71
N PHE A 107 -17.57 11.31 -0.73
CA PHE A 107 -17.19 12.71 -0.97
C PHE A 107 -15.88 12.86 -1.77
N ILE A 108 -14.96 11.90 -1.66
CA ILE A 108 -13.72 11.85 -2.45
C ILE A 108 -14.01 11.16 -3.78
N ILE A 109 -14.67 10.01 -3.71
CA ILE A 109 -14.72 9.06 -4.82
C ILE A 109 -15.66 9.57 -5.92
N GLU A 110 -16.86 10.03 -5.57
CA GLU A 110 -17.91 10.38 -6.54
C GLU A 110 -17.60 11.61 -7.39
N PRO A 111 -17.02 12.69 -6.84
CA PRO A 111 -16.66 13.85 -7.66
C PRO A 111 -15.53 13.59 -8.67
N MET A 112 -14.79 12.49 -8.51
CA MET A 112 -13.68 12.11 -9.38
C MET A 112 -14.10 10.98 -10.33
N ASP A 113 -14.71 11.28 -11.48
CA ASP A 113 -15.28 10.30 -12.43
C ASP A 113 -14.39 9.06 -12.68
N VAL A 114 -13.10 9.26 -12.98
CA VAL A 114 -12.17 8.16 -13.26
C VAL A 114 -11.95 7.27 -12.04
N VAL A 115 -11.93 7.87 -10.84
CA VAL A 115 -11.79 7.16 -9.57
C VAL A 115 -13.08 6.44 -9.25
N TYR A 116 -14.23 7.11 -9.36
CA TYR A 116 -15.55 6.53 -9.19
C TYR A 116 -15.73 5.28 -10.05
N VAL A 117 -15.49 5.39 -11.37
CA VAL A 117 -15.60 4.26 -12.31
C VAL A 117 -14.69 3.11 -11.90
N ASN A 118 -13.45 3.40 -11.49
CA ASN A 118 -12.52 2.35 -11.06
C ASN A 118 -13.02 1.67 -9.78
N VAL A 119 -13.41 2.43 -8.76
CA VAL A 119 -13.94 1.91 -7.49
C VAL A 119 -15.18 1.05 -7.76
N ILE A 120 -16.18 1.55 -8.49
CA ILE A 120 -17.39 0.80 -8.85
C ILE A 120 -17.04 -0.49 -9.61
N ASN A 121 -16.08 -0.45 -10.53
CA ASN A 121 -15.63 -1.65 -11.23
C ASN A 121 -14.99 -2.67 -10.27
N GLN A 122 -14.18 -2.24 -9.29
CA GLN A 122 -13.64 -3.14 -8.27
C GLN A 122 -14.75 -3.74 -7.39
N LEU A 123 -15.71 -2.93 -6.95
CA LEU A 123 -16.86 -3.40 -6.15
C LEU A 123 -17.73 -4.38 -6.93
N ARG A 124 -17.96 -4.13 -8.23
CA ARG A 124 -18.66 -5.06 -9.13
C ARG A 124 -17.87 -6.35 -9.33
N MET A 125 -16.56 -6.27 -9.57
CA MET A 125 -15.70 -7.45 -9.69
C MET A 125 -15.73 -8.28 -8.41
N PHE A 126 -15.75 -7.62 -7.25
CA PHE A 126 -15.94 -8.29 -5.99
C PHE A 126 -17.30 -8.99 -5.96
N LYS A 127 -18.43 -8.28 -6.13
CA LYS A 127 -19.77 -8.89 -6.10
C LYS A 127 -20.00 -9.97 -7.17
N ARG A 128 -19.39 -9.89 -8.34
CA ARG A 128 -19.50 -10.93 -9.39
C ARG A 128 -18.94 -12.29 -8.99
N ASN A 129 -18.05 -12.34 -8.00
CA ASN A 129 -17.48 -13.58 -7.48
C ASN A 129 -18.16 -14.05 -6.19
N LYS A 130 -19.39 -13.60 -5.90
CA LYS A 130 -20.13 -13.95 -4.68
C LYS A 130 -20.24 -15.46 -4.46
N GLU A 131 -20.54 -16.22 -5.52
CA GLU A 131 -20.68 -17.68 -5.47
C GLU A 131 -19.37 -18.43 -5.14
N ARG A 132 -18.23 -17.74 -5.22
CA ARG A 132 -16.89 -18.33 -4.99
C ARG A 132 -16.31 -17.98 -3.61
N ARG A 133 -17.12 -17.43 -2.71
CA ARG A 133 -16.69 -17.04 -1.36
C ARG A 133 -17.73 -17.38 -0.31
N GLY A 134 -17.29 -17.43 0.96
CA GLY A 134 -18.18 -17.67 2.10
C GLY A 134 -19.06 -16.46 2.42
N GLU A 135 -20.21 -16.73 3.04
CA GLU A 135 -21.18 -15.72 3.47
C GLU A 135 -20.58 -14.72 4.47
N HIS A 136 -19.60 -15.14 5.27
CA HIS A 136 -18.91 -14.25 6.20
C HIS A 136 -18.05 -13.19 5.49
N VAL A 137 -17.54 -13.52 4.30
CA VAL A 137 -16.78 -12.57 3.46
C VAL A 137 -17.73 -11.57 2.81
N ASP A 138 -18.93 -12.01 2.42
CA ASP A 138 -19.99 -11.11 1.96
C ASP A 138 -20.47 -10.17 3.06
N ALA A 139 -20.73 -10.71 4.25
CA ALA A 139 -21.14 -9.94 5.42
C ALA A 139 -20.10 -8.88 5.79
N LEU A 140 -18.80 -9.23 5.78
CA LEU A 140 -17.72 -8.28 6.02
C LEU A 140 -17.63 -7.22 4.92
N PHE A 141 -17.86 -7.59 3.66
CA PHE A 141 -17.88 -6.64 2.56
C PHE A 141 -19.03 -5.65 2.70
N ASP A 142 -20.25 -6.14 2.95
CA ASP A 142 -21.42 -5.29 3.17
C ASP A 142 -21.22 -4.42 4.43
N TYR A 143 -20.58 -4.95 5.47
CA TYR A 143 -20.18 -4.16 6.66
C TYR A 143 -19.28 -2.96 6.33
N ILE A 144 -18.31 -3.12 5.43
CA ILE A 144 -17.38 -2.07 5.01
C ILE A 144 -18.01 -1.16 3.93
N ALA A 145 -18.95 -1.67 3.14
CA ALA A 145 -19.49 -1.00 1.96
C ALA A 145 -20.81 -0.26 2.19
N ASP A 146 -21.72 -0.82 2.98
CA ASP A 146 -23.09 -0.33 3.07
C ASP A 146 -23.17 0.97 3.89
N PRO A 147 -24.11 1.87 3.55
CA PRO A 147 -24.34 3.10 4.30
C PRO A 147 -24.59 2.88 5.80
N ASN A 148 -24.15 3.86 6.60
CA ASN A 148 -24.40 3.93 8.03
C ASN A 148 -24.60 5.40 8.50
N PRO A 149 -25.59 6.13 7.95
CA PRO A 149 -25.72 7.57 8.18
C PRO A 149 -25.98 7.97 9.63
N GLU A 150 -26.64 7.10 10.40
CA GLU A 150 -27.00 7.40 11.79
C GLU A 150 -25.94 6.98 12.82
N GLU A 151 -24.91 6.25 12.39
CA GLU A 151 -23.95 5.64 13.30
C GLU A 151 -22.71 6.52 13.50
N THR A 152 -22.25 6.62 14.75
CA THR A 152 -21.00 7.34 15.09
C THR A 152 -19.86 6.35 15.25
N ILE A 153 -18.88 6.41 14.36
CA ILE A 153 -17.71 5.52 14.36
C ILE A 153 -16.48 6.33 14.76
N LEU A 154 -15.95 6.04 15.96
CA LEU A 154 -14.82 6.75 16.56
C LEU A 154 -14.98 8.28 16.50
N GLY A 155 -16.13 8.76 16.97
CA GLY A 155 -16.44 10.20 17.06
C GLY A 155 -16.81 10.88 15.73
N HIS A 156 -16.93 10.14 14.62
CA HIS A 156 -17.37 10.69 13.33
C HIS A 156 -18.67 10.03 12.86
N LYS A 157 -19.65 10.85 12.48
CA LYS A 157 -20.98 10.43 12.00
C LYS A 157 -21.12 10.75 10.52
N GLY A 158 -21.65 9.80 9.74
CA GLY A 158 -22.00 10.01 8.33
C GLY A 158 -20.80 10.10 7.39
N LEU A 159 -20.97 10.81 6.26
CA LEU A 159 -19.92 11.05 5.28
C LEU A 159 -18.87 12.01 5.82
N PHE A 160 -17.62 11.81 5.42
CA PHE A 160 -16.62 12.87 5.58
C PHE A 160 -16.96 14.03 4.63
N THR A 161 -16.60 15.24 5.03
CA THR A 161 -16.92 16.48 4.30
C THR A 161 -15.70 17.10 3.63
N SER A 162 -14.49 16.70 4.04
CA SER A 162 -13.22 17.24 3.55
C SER A 162 -12.08 16.25 3.70
N PHE A 163 -11.00 16.44 2.93
CA PHE A 163 -9.80 15.61 3.06
C PHE A 163 -9.17 15.81 4.43
N ALA A 164 -9.13 17.04 4.94
CA ALA A 164 -8.62 17.35 6.27
C ALA A 164 -9.33 16.54 7.36
N GLN A 165 -10.67 16.47 7.31
CA GLN A 165 -11.46 15.70 8.28
C GLN A 165 -11.12 14.20 8.21
N PHE A 166 -11.01 13.64 7.01
CA PHE A 166 -10.63 12.23 6.83
C PHE A 166 -9.20 11.96 7.30
N GLN A 167 -8.24 12.79 6.91
CA GLN A 167 -6.83 12.68 7.31
C GLN A 167 -6.66 12.75 8.83
N ASP A 168 -7.36 13.68 9.49
CA ASP A 168 -7.30 13.83 10.94
C ASP A 168 -7.97 12.66 11.66
N TRP A 169 -9.10 12.17 11.15
CA TRP A 169 -9.73 10.97 11.68
C TRP A 169 -8.80 9.74 11.57
N VAL A 170 -8.18 9.52 10.41
CA VAL A 170 -7.26 8.38 10.26
C VAL A 170 -6.05 8.51 11.18
N VAL A 171 -5.42 9.69 11.27
CA VAL A 171 -4.23 9.88 12.12
C VAL A 171 -4.56 9.79 13.61
N ASN A 172 -5.68 10.36 14.05
CA ASN A 172 -5.99 10.46 15.48
C ASN A 172 -6.76 9.26 16.01
N GLN A 173 -7.53 8.57 15.18
CA GLN A 173 -8.42 7.48 15.61
C GLN A 173 -7.93 6.10 15.13
N ILE A 174 -7.48 5.98 13.88
CA ILE A 174 -7.12 4.68 13.29
C ILE A 174 -5.65 4.33 13.52
N SER A 175 -4.74 5.27 13.26
CA SER A 175 -3.30 5.04 13.41
C SER A 175 -2.91 4.53 14.80
N PRO A 176 -3.47 5.02 15.92
CA PRO A 176 -3.13 4.50 17.24
C PRO A 176 -3.55 3.04 17.44
N ILE A 177 -4.72 2.65 16.92
CA ILE A 177 -5.21 1.26 16.98
C ILE A 177 -4.28 0.34 16.19
N VAL A 178 -3.90 0.76 14.97
CA VAL A 178 -2.99 -0.01 14.12
C VAL A 178 -1.59 -0.10 14.72
N GLN A 179 -1.10 0.97 15.34
CA GLN A 179 0.19 0.98 16.04
C GLN A 179 0.19 0.05 17.25
N ALA A 180 -0.83 0.11 18.10
CA ALA A 180 -0.97 -0.79 19.24
C ALA A 180 -1.00 -2.26 18.79
N ASN A 181 -1.70 -2.55 17.69
CA ASN A 181 -1.72 -3.87 17.09
C ASN A 181 -0.34 -4.30 16.55
N ALA A 182 0.41 -3.38 15.93
CA ALA A 182 1.77 -3.67 15.46
C ALA A 182 2.72 -3.99 16.62
N ILE A 183 2.65 -3.26 17.73
CA ILE A 183 3.46 -3.55 18.93
C ILE A 183 3.11 -4.94 19.49
N MET A 184 1.82 -5.29 19.55
CA MET A 184 1.39 -6.62 19.99
C MET A 184 1.93 -7.73 19.07
N ILE A 185 1.83 -7.57 17.74
CA ILE A 185 2.36 -8.55 16.78
C ILE A 185 3.88 -8.68 16.92
N GLN A 186 4.59 -7.58 17.14
CA GLN A 186 6.04 -7.56 17.40
C GLN A 186 6.38 -8.40 18.64
N ASN A 187 5.71 -8.15 19.76
CA ASN A 187 5.96 -8.88 21.00
C ASN A 187 5.74 -10.39 20.84
N ILE A 188 4.67 -10.80 20.13
CA ILE A 188 4.43 -12.21 19.82
C ILE A 188 5.57 -12.78 18.99
N ALA A 189 5.98 -12.09 17.92
CA ALA A 189 7.05 -12.54 17.04
C ALA A 189 8.41 -12.65 17.76
N ASP A 190 8.70 -11.72 18.68
CA ASP A 190 9.94 -11.68 19.45
C ASP A 190 10.00 -12.77 20.53
N SER A 191 8.86 -13.12 21.13
CA SER A 191 8.76 -14.15 22.18
C SER A 191 8.67 -15.59 21.64
N ALA A 192 8.33 -15.74 20.35
CA ALA A 192 8.08 -17.04 19.76
C ALA A 192 9.38 -17.75 19.36
N ASP A 193 9.39 -19.08 19.50
CA ASP A 193 10.47 -19.93 18.99
C ASP A 193 10.47 -19.86 17.44
N ALA A 194 11.61 -19.48 16.87
CA ALA A 194 11.77 -19.26 15.42
C ALA A 194 11.44 -20.50 14.57
N ASP A 195 11.62 -21.70 15.15
CA ASP A 195 11.44 -22.98 14.45
C ASP A 195 10.05 -23.59 14.66
N LYS A 196 9.21 -22.96 15.48
CA LYS A 196 7.85 -23.45 15.78
C LYS A 196 6.78 -22.56 15.18
N ALA A 197 5.71 -23.20 14.72
CA ALA A 197 4.54 -22.48 14.24
C ALA A 197 3.84 -21.81 15.42
N ILE A 198 3.44 -20.55 15.24
CA ILE A 198 2.60 -19.81 16.19
C ILE A 198 1.17 -20.33 16.13
N PHE A 199 0.66 -20.55 14.90
CA PHE A 199 -0.66 -21.15 14.67
C PHE A 199 -0.81 -21.71 13.26
N MET A 200 -1.91 -22.45 13.05
CA MET A 200 -2.39 -22.87 11.73
C MET A 200 -3.42 -21.87 11.19
N TYR A 201 -3.07 -21.17 10.11
CA TYR A 201 -3.99 -20.30 9.39
C TYR A 201 -4.95 -21.12 8.52
N ASP A 202 -6.26 -20.91 8.67
CA ASP A 202 -7.30 -21.49 7.80
C ASP A 202 -7.63 -20.53 6.66
N SER A 203 -7.24 -20.88 5.43
CA SER A 203 -7.60 -20.11 4.22
C SER A 203 -9.11 -20.09 3.93
N GLY A 204 -9.90 -20.96 4.59
CA GLY A 204 -11.36 -20.85 4.63
C GLY A 204 -11.84 -19.49 5.13
N LEU A 205 -11.08 -18.81 5.98
CA LEU A 205 -11.39 -17.44 6.41
C LEU A 205 -11.46 -16.44 5.23
N LEU A 206 -10.73 -16.68 4.13
CA LEU A 206 -10.79 -15.84 2.93
C LEU A 206 -11.76 -16.36 1.86
N LEU A 207 -11.97 -17.67 1.82
CA LEU A 207 -12.63 -18.34 0.70
C LEU A 207 -14.02 -18.87 1.03
N GLY A 208 -14.40 -18.96 2.30
CA GLY A 208 -15.57 -19.74 2.71
C GLY A 208 -15.23 -21.18 3.03
N GLU A 209 -15.91 -21.71 4.05
CA GLU A 209 -15.74 -23.09 4.49
C GLU A 209 -16.02 -24.10 3.37
N ASN A 210 -17.09 -23.90 2.59
CA ASN A 210 -17.46 -24.80 1.49
C ASN A 210 -16.38 -24.83 0.39
N VAL A 211 -15.85 -23.67 0.00
CA VAL A 211 -14.82 -23.55 -1.04
C VAL A 211 -13.50 -24.14 -0.53
N ALA A 212 -13.13 -23.87 0.71
CA ALA A 212 -11.91 -24.40 1.33
C ALA A 212 -11.97 -25.92 1.55
N THR A 213 -13.13 -26.45 1.90
CA THR A 213 -13.34 -27.91 2.06
C THR A 213 -13.29 -28.62 0.71
N ALA A 214 -13.78 -27.98 -0.36
CA ALA A 214 -13.71 -28.49 -1.72
C ALA A 214 -12.30 -28.39 -2.35
N MET A 215 -11.32 -27.76 -1.68
CA MET A 215 -9.95 -27.69 -2.19
C MET A 215 -9.32 -29.08 -2.29
N THR A 216 -8.69 -29.35 -3.43
CA THR A 216 -8.05 -30.63 -3.74
C THR A 216 -6.95 -31.02 -2.75
N SER A 217 -6.33 -30.04 -2.07
CA SER A 217 -5.32 -30.25 -1.04
C SER A 217 -5.71 -29.53 0.25
N GLN A 218 -5.90 -30.29 1.34
CA GLN A 218 -6.13 -29.73 2.67
C GLN A 218 -4.86 -29.10 3.26
N THR A 219 -3.67 -29.47 2.77
CA THR A 219 -2.42 -28.77 3.05
C THR A 219 -2.44 -27.33 2.53
N ASN A 220 -3.18 -27.06 1.44
CA ASN A 220 -3.39 -25.69 0.97
C ASN A 220 -4.44 -24.94 1.80
N ARG A 221 -5.32 -25.66 2.51
CA ARG A 221 -6.30 -25.05 3.40
C ARG A 221 -5.63 -24.48 4.64
N TYR A 222 -4.86 -25.32 5.34
CA TYR A 222 -4.23 -24.98 6.61
C TYR A 222 -2.74 -24.72 6.43
N ARG A 223 -2.28 -23.52 6.76
CA ARG A 223 -0.88 -23.12 6.61
C ARG A 223 -0.24 -22.73 7.95
N LYS A 224 0.98 -23.22 8.21
CA LYS A 224 1.79 -22.86 9.38
C LYS A 224 2.23 -21.41 9.30
N VAL A 225 1.86 -20.62 10.31
CA VAL A 225 2.34 -19.25 10.47
C VAL A 225 3.51 -19.24 11.47
N MET A 226 4.71 -19.10 10.92
CA MET A 226 5.96 -18.90 11.64
C MET A 226 6.20 -17.44 12.07
N PRO A 227 7.07 -17.17 13.07
CA PRO A 227 7.45 -15.80 13.47
C PRO A 227 7.96 -14.94 12.31
N ALA A 228 8.73 -15.53 11.39
CA ALA A 228 9.23 -14.85 10.18
C ALA A 228 8.11 -14.17 9.37
N HIS A 229 6.94 -14.79 9.27
CA HIS A 229 5.79 -14.21 8.56
C HIS A 229 5.19 -13.00 9.28
N LEU A 230 5.24 -12.98 10.62
CA LEU A 230 4.76 -11.83 11.40
C LEU A 230 5.64 -10.60 11.17
N TYR A 231 6.97 -10.76 11.10
CA TYR A 231 7.87 -9.66 10.72
C TYR A 231 7.59 -9.11 9.32
N LEU A 232 7.26 -9.98 8.35
CA LEU A 232 6.83 -9.53 7.02
C LEU A 232 5.50 -8.76 7.06
N ALA A 233 4.55 -9.19 7.90
CA ALA A 233 3.29 -8.47 8.11
C ALA A 233 3.53 -7.10 8.80
N LEU A 234 4.39 -7.05 9.82
CA LEU A 234 4.81 -5.82 10.50
C LEU A 234 5.45 -4.83 9.53
N ALA A 235 6.32 -5.32 8.63
CA ALA A 235 6.94 -4.50 7.61
C ALA A 235 5.90 -3.76 6.75
N ASP A 236 4.82 -4.45 6.36
CA ASP A 236 3.73 -3.87 5.60
C ASP A 236 2.86 -2.92 6.43
N VAL A 237 2.56 -3.25 7.69
CA VAL A 237 1.81 -2.39 8.62
C VAL A 237 2.54 -1.06 8.83
N TYR A 238 3.82 -1.12 9.17
CA TYR A 238 4.63 0.09 9.40
C TYR A 238 4.82 0.90 8.11
N THR A 239 5.02 0.25 6.96
CA THR A 239 5.06 0.98 5.68
C THR A 239 3.76 1.76 5.44
N ARG A 240 2.61 1.17 5.76
CA ARG A 240 1.29 1.78 5.60
C ARG A 240 1.05 2.92 6.58
N LEU A 241 1.40 2.73 7.85
CA LEU A 241 1.41 3.81 8.84
C LEU A 241 2.27 4.98 8.35
N GLY A 242 3.47 4.69 7.84
CA GLY A 242 4.36 5.69 7.25
C GLY A 242 3.72 6.49 6.12
N MET A 243 3.09 5.80 5.16
CA MET A 243 2.39 6.46 4.05
C MET A 243 1.17 7.26 4.52
N THR A 244 0.39 6.75 5.48
CA THR A 244 -0.74 7.45 6.09
C THR A 244 -0.30 8.78 6.69
N HIS A 245 0.74 8.75 7.52
CA HIS A 245 1.27 9.96 8.16
C HIS A 245 1.91 10.92 7.17
N TYR A 246 2.61 10.42 6.15
CA TYR A 246 3.15 11.26 5.08
C TYR A 246 2.02 12.00 4.36
N LEU A 247 1.00 11.28 3.91
CA LEU A 247 -0.14 11.86 3.21
C LEU A 247 -0.93 12.81 4.13
N ALA A 248 -1.14 12.46 5.40
CA ALA A 248 -1.82 13.32 6.36
C ALA A 248 -1.08 14.63 6.68
N SER A 249 0.20 14.73 6.32
CA SER A 249 1.01 15.95 6.47
C SER A 249 0.74 17.00 5.41
N TYR A 250 0.11 16.64 4.28
CA TYR A 250 -0.11 17.54 3.14
C TYR A 250 -1.60 17.81 2.91
N ASN A 251 -1.94 19.01 2.44
CA ASN A 251 -3.31 19.42 2.16
C ASN A 251 -3.79 18.85 0.80
N PHE A 252 -4.90 18.10 0.82
CA PHE A 252 -5.51 17.49 -0.36
C PHE A 252 -6.85 18.11 -0.78
N GLU A 253 -7.28 19.25 -0.22
CA GLU A 253 -8.58 19.85 -0.57
C GLU A 253 -8.72 20.14 -2.08
N GLY A 254 -7.63 20.44 -2.77
CA GLY A 254 -7.62 20.63 -4.23
C GLY A 254 -7.59 19.34 -5.08
N LEU A 255 -7.60 18.14 -4.48
CA LEU A 255 -7.38 16.90 -5.24
C LEU A 255 -8.49 16.62 -6.26
N VAL A 256 -9.75 16.87 -5.90
CA VAL A 256 -10.91 16.62 -6.79
C VAL A 256 -10.81 17.51 -8.03
N ASP A 257 -10.60 18.80 -7.84
CA ASP A 257 -10.47 19.76 -8.94
C ASP A 257 -9.25 19.49 -9.80
N PHE A 258 -8.14 19.07 -9.17
CA PHE A 258 -6.93 18.67 -9.87
C PHE A 258 -7.20 17.48 -10.80
N VAL A 259 -7.80 16.42 -10.28
CA VAL A 259 -8.16 15.21 -11.06
C VAL A 259 -9.21 15.54 -12.13
N SER A 260 -10.15 16.44 -11.86
CA SER A 260 -11.15 16.90 -12.82
C SER A 260 -10.50 17.68 -13.98
N LYS A 261 -9.62 18.65 -13.70
CA LYS A 261 -8.86 19.39 -14.72
C LYS A 261 -7.96 18.46 -15.54
N MET A 262 -7.30 17.49 -14.89
CA MET A 262 -6.54 16.42 -15.56
C MET A 262 -7.41 15.56 -16.48
N THR A 263 -8.59 15.15 -16.01
CA THR A 263 -9.52 14.33 -16.80
C THR A 263 -10.00 15.10 -18.02
N LYS A 264 -10.39 16.37 -17.86
CA LYS A 264 -10.77 17.27 -18.96
C LYS A 264 -9.65 17.46 -19.98
N LYS A 265 -8.40 17.68 -19.55
CA LYS A 265 -7.25 17.78 -20.48
C LYS A 265 -6.95 16.47 -21.21
N THR A 266 -7.25 15.31 -20.59
CA THR A 266 -7.04 13.98 -21.19
C THR A 266 -8.03 13.72 -22.32
N PHE A 267 -9.27 14.19 -22.22
CA PHE A 267 -10.31 13.99 -23.24
C PHE A 267 -10.41 15.19 -24.19
N VAL A 268 -9.73 15.10 -25.33
CA VAL A 268 -9.78 16.14 -26.39
C VAL A 268 -10.87 15.78 -27.39
N SER A 269 -11.80 16.69 -27.71
CA SER A 269 -12.83 16.44 -28.74
C SER A 269 -12.17 16.13 -30.09
N LYS A 270 -12.51 15.01 -30.72
CA LYS A 270 -12.09 14.77 -32.12
C LYS A 270 -12.85 15.72 -33.04
N LYS A 271 -12.15 16.42 -33.94
CA LYS A 271 -12.81 16.98 -35.13
C LYS A 271 -13.43 15.81 -35.91
N PHE A 272 -14.71 15.90 -36.19
CA PHE A 272 -15.53 14.86 -36.84
C PHE A 272 -14.84 14.25 -38.07
N GLY A 273 -14.70 12.92 -38.07
CA GLY A 273 -14.36 12.11 -39.24
C GLY A 273 -15.23 10.85 -39.23
N MET A 274 -16.05 10.67 -40.26
CA MET A 274 -16.96 9.53 -40.39
C MET A 274 -16.17 8.21 -40.49
N GLY A 275 -16.20 7.39 -39.43
CA GLY A 275 -15.60 6.06 -39.38
C GLY A 275 -15.69 5.45 -37.97
N ASN A 276 -15.89 4.14 -37.86
CA ASN A 276 -16.60 3.39 -36.79
C ASN A 276 -16.16 3.52 -35.30
N SER A 277 -17.15 3.25 -34.42
CA SER A 277 -17.18 3.15 -32.92
C SER A 277 -17.42 4.44 -32.10
N PHE A 278 -18.52 4.47 -31.31
CA PHE A 278 -19.13 5.67 -30.67
C PHE A 278 -18.25 6.34 -29.59
N ILE A 279 -17.55 5.60 -28.73
CA ILE A 279 -16.70 6.19 -27.67
C ILE A 279 -15.35 6.67 -28.23
N THR A 280 -14.80 5.97 -29.23
CA THR A 280 -13.59 6.41 -29.96
C THR A 280 -13.86 7.49 -31.01
N ARG A 281 -15.13 7.85 -31.26
CA ARG A 281 -15.57 8.88 -32.22
C ARG A 281 -15.63 10.28 -31.62
N ILE A 282 -15.90 10.42 -30.32
CA ILE A 282 -16.17 11.73 -29.69
C ILE A 282 -14.89 12.33 -29.08
N PHE A 283 -14.04 11.50 -28.47
CA PHE A 283 -12.82 11.98 -27.80
C PHE A 283 -11.57 11.26 -28.30
N ALA A 284 -10.50 12.03 -28.54
CA ALA A 284 -9.14 11.54 -28.56
C ALA A 284 -8.60 11.60 -27.13
N THR A 285 -7.98 10.51 -26.67
CA THR A 285 -7.28 10.49 -25.39
C THR A 285 -5.89 11.06 -25.58
N LYS A 286 -5.64 12.26 -25.06
CA LYS A 286 -4.30 12.85 -24.95
C LYS A 286 -3.56 12.21 -23.78
N VAL A 287 -2.33 11.75 -24.01
CA VAL A 287 -1.44 11.39 -22.91
C VAL A 287 -0.94 12.69 -22.27
N LEU A 288 -1.25 12.89 -20.99
CA LEU A 288 -0.79 14.06 -20.26
C LEU A 288 0.69 13.88 -19.86
N GLY A 289 1.50 14.86 -20.21
CA GLY A 289 2.92 14.92 -19.85
C GLY A 289 3.15 15.81 -18.63
N PRO A 290 4.35 15.78 -18.02
CA PRO A 290 4.70 16.56 -16.82
C PRO A 290 4.32 18.05 -16.91
N LYS A 291 4.48 18.65 -18.09
CA LYS A 291 4.03 20.01 -18.40
C LYS A 291 2.54 20.23 -18.07
N ASP A 292 1.66 19.31 -18.47
CA ASP A 292 0.23 19.47 -18.26
C ASP A 292 -0.14 19.48 -16.76
N PHE A 293 0.61 18.73 -15.93
CA PHE A 293 0.46 18.72 -14.47
C PHE A 293 0.92 20.05 -13.86
N ALA A 294 2.11 20.52 -14.22
CA ALA A 294 2.65 21.79 -13.73
C ALA A 294 1.75 22.97 -14.13
N ASP A 295 1.27 23.00 -15.37
CA ASP A 295 0.33 24.02 -15.86
C ASP A 295 -0.96 24.07 -15.03
N ILE A 296 -1.47 22.92 -14.57
CA ILE A 296 -2.65 22.88 -13.68
C ILE A 296 -2.27 23.37 -12.28
N LEU A 297 -1.15 22.92 -11.73
CA LEU A 297 -0.73 23.27 -10.36
C LEU A 297 -0.36 24.74 -10.18
N ASN A 298 0.02 25.43 -11.26
CA ASN A 298 0.31 26.87 -11.28
C ASN A 298 -0.94 27.76 -11.19
N ASP A 299 -2.14 27.18 -11.35
CA ASP A 299 -3.40 27.90 -11.19
C ASP A 299 -3.64 28.29 -9.72
N SER A 300 -4.14 29.51 -9.49
CA SER A 300 -4.42 30.05 -8.14
C SER A 300 -5.35 29.16 -7.33
N ASP A 301 -6.22 28.39 -7.99
CA ASP A 301 -7.13 27.43 -7.35
C ASP A 301 -6.39 26.37 -6.51
N PHE A 302 -5.12 26.08 -6.83
CA PHE A 302 -4.32 25.07 -6.15
C PHE A 302 -3.34 25.65 -5.12
N LYS A 303 -3.50 26.91 -4.70
CA LYS A 303 -2.55 27.59 -3.79
C LYS A 303 -2.25 26.78 -2.52
N SER A 304 -3.26 26.16 -1.90
CA SER A 304 -3.10 25.34 -0.70
C SER A 304 -2.94 23.84 -0.97
N PHE A 305 -3.06 23.38 -2.21
CA PHE A 305 -2.92 21.96 -2.54
C PHE A 305 -1.45 21.53 -2.45
N LEU A 306 -1.19 20.35 -1.85
CA LEU A 306 0.14 19.80 -1.59
C LEU A 306 1.05 20.66 -0.71
N THR A 307 0.50 21.61 0.04
CA THR A 307 1.22 22.35 1.08
C THR A 307 1.14 21.61 2.42
N LEU A 308 2.12 21.82 3.30
CA LEU A 308 2.06 21.24 4.65
C LEU A 308 0.85 21.73 5.44
N ARG A 309 0.26 20.81 6.22
CA ARG A 309 -0.80 21.07 7.18
C ARG A 309 -0.21 21.45 8.55
N ASN A 310 -1.01 22.03 9.43
CA ASN A 310 -0.56 22.50 10.75
C ASN A 310 0.04 21.39 11.62
N ASN A 311 -0.41 20.15 11.47
CA ASN A 311 0.08 18.98 12.21
C ASN A 311 1.31 18.31 11.58
N ALA A 312 1.83 18.83 10.45
CA ALA A 312 2.97 18.25 9.73
C ALA A 312 4.24 18.13 10.57
N SER A 313 4.44 19.02 11.54
CA SER A 313 5.56 18.96 12.48
C SER A 313 5.60 17.66 13.29
N LYS A 314 4.43 17.02 13.48
CA LYS A 314 4.28 15.74 14.16
C LYS A 314 4.19 14.58 13.16
N THR A 315 3.33 14.70 12.14
CA THR A 315 3.03 13.58 11.23
C THR A 315 4.19 13.26 10.29
N LEU A 316 4.94 14.25 9.83
CA LEU A 316 6.00 14.02 8.85
C LEU A 316 7.22 13.28 9.46
N PRO A 317 7.70 13.62 10.67
CA PRO A 317 8.67 12.79 11.37
C PRO A 317 8.17 11.38 11.72
N MET A 318 6.89 11.23 12.12
CA MET A 318 6.31 9.89 12.34
C MET A 318 6.28 9.06 11.06
N ALA A 319 6.03 9.67 9.90
CA ALA A 319 6.07 9.00 8.62
C ALA A 319 7.45 8.38 8.35
N TYR A 320 8.52 9.13 8.60
CA TYR A 320 9.89 8.65 8.49
C TYR A 320 10.14 7.43 9.39
N GLN A 321 9.75 7.55 10.67
CA GLN A 321 9.95 6.50 11.67
C GLN A 321 9.25 5.20 11.28
N TYR A 322 7.99 5.26 10.88
CA TYR A 322 7.27 4.07 10.45
C TYR A 322 7.81 3.49 9.14
N LEU A 323 8.22 4.30 8.17
CA LEU A 323 8.85 3.76 6.95
C LEU A 323 10.17 3.05 7.28
N LYS A 324 10.96 3.60 8.20
CA LYS A 324 12.20 2.99 8.69
C LYS A 324 11.92 1.66 9.39
N LEU A 325 10.97 1.62 10.32
CA LEU A 325 10.51 0.39 10.97
C LEU A 325 10.00 -0.65 9.96
N GLY A 326 9.34 -0.21 8.89
CA GLY A 326 8.91 -1.07 7.80
C GLY A 326 10.08 -1.75 7.08
N VAL A 327 11.18 -1.02 6.85
CA VAL A 327 12.40 -1.59 6.24
C VAL A 327 13.12 -2.51 7.22
N LYS A 328 13.25 -2.12 8.49
CA LYS A 328 13.87 -2.93 9.57
C LYS A 328 13.15 -4.28 9.72
N ASN A 329 11.83 -4.26 9.88
CA ASN A 329 11.04 -5.50 9.99
C ASN A 329 11.08 -6.35 8.72
N ARG A 330 11.20 -5.72 7.53
CA ARG A 330 11.39 -6.48 6.29
C ARG A 330 12.73 -7.21 6.28
N LEU A 331 13.80 -6.56 6.76
CA LEU A 331 15.13 -7.18 6.86
C LEU A 331 15.14 -8.34 7.84
N ILE A 332 14.60 -8.14 9.06
CA ILE A 332 14.48 -9.20 10.07
C ILE A 332 13.65 -10.36 9.54
N GLY A 333 12.48 -10.08 8.97
CA GLY A 333 11.63 -11.10 8.37
C GLY A 333 12.31 -11.82 7.21
N PHE A 334 13.11 -11.14 6.39
CA PHE A 334 13.87 -11.77 5.32
C PHE A 334 14.91 -12.76 5.86
N GLN A 335 15.71 -12.33 6.84
CA GLN A 335 16.74 -13.18 7.47
C GLN A 335 16.13 -14.39 8.18
N ALA A 336 14.99 -14.20 8.87
CA ALA A 336 14.25 -15.29 9.48
C ALA A 336 13.67 -16.26 8.43
N MET A 337 13.25 -15.76 7.26
CA MET A 337 12.83 -16.62 6.15
C MET A 337 14.01 -17.35 5.51
N GLU A 338 15.24 -16.82 5.53
CA GLU A 338 16.43 -17.55 5.07
C GLU A 338 16.69 -18.77 5.94
N HIS A 339 16.67 -18.59 7.26
CA HIS A 339 16.74 -19.70 8.22
C HIS A 339 15.60 -20.71 8.00
N LEU A 340 14.36 -20.22 7.84
CA LEU A 340 13.21 -21.09 7.60
C LEU A 340 13.33 -21.88 6.29
N ALA A 341 14.03 -21.38 5.27
CA ALA A 341 14.20 -22.05 3.98
C ALA A 341 14.99 -23.37 4.08
N ASP A 342 15.81 -23.51 5.12
CA ASP A 342 16.60 -24.72 5.39
C ASP A 342 15.76 -25.82 6.06
N LEU A 343 14.63 -25.47 6.67
CA LEU A 343 13.72 -26.44 7.29
C LEU A 343 12.93 -27.25 6.24
N PRO A 344 12.52 -28.50 6.56
CA PRO A 344 11.68 -29.31 5.67
C PRO A 344 10.23 -28.78 5.58
N ASN A 345 9.40 -29.39 4.74
CA ASN A 345 7.95 -29.12 4.65
C ASN A 345 7.58 -27.68 4.26
N GLN A 346 8.35 -27.04 3.38
CA GLN A 346 8.09 -25.69 2.84
C GLN A 346 6.68 -25.49 2.24
N GLY A 347 6.02 -26.58 1.84
CA GLY A 347 4.64 -26.55 1.37
C GLY A 347 3.62 -26.28 2.47
N ASP A 348 3.98 -26.47 3.74
CA ASP A 348 3.03 -26.29 4.85
C ASP A 348 3.01 -24.84 5.35
N TYR A 349 4.04 -24.05 5.07
CA TYR A 349 4.15 -22.66 5.53
C TYR A 349 3.21 -21.71 4.79
N ALA A 350 2.75 -20.67 5.48
CA ALA A 350 1.94 -19.60 4.90
C ALA A 350 2.64 -18.92 3.71
N ILE A 351 3.96 -18.76 3.82
CA ILE A 351 4.82 -18.33 2.72
C ILE A 351 5.92 -19.37 2.56
N ASN A 352 6.06 -19.93 1.36
CA ASN A 352 7.15 -20.83 1.05
C ASN A 352 8.48 -20.06 1.11
N ALA A 353 9.34 -20.40 2.07
CA ALA A 353 10.53 -19.62 2.35
C ALA A 353 11.59 -19.76 1.26
N ARG A 354 11.80 -20.97 0.71
CA ARG A 354 12.71 -21.20 -0.44
C ARG A 354 12.35 -20.38 -1.67
N LEU A 355 11.05 -20.26 -1.98
CA LEU A 355 10.59 -19.43 -3.09
C LEU A 355 10.76 -17.94 -2.80
N PHE A 356 10.51 -17.53 -1.56
CA PHE A 356 10.63 -16.13 -1.15
C PHE A 356 12.09 -15.66 -1.13
N THR A 357 13.02 -16.50 -0.67
CA THR A 357 14.45 -16.20 -0.53
C THR A 357 15.28 -16.66 -1.71
N SER A 358 14.68 -16.95 -2.87
CA SER A 358 15.37 -17.49 -4.05
C SER A 358 16.50 -16.62 -4.61
N ARG A 359 16.67 -15.38 -4.13
CA ARG A 359 17.78 -14.46 -4.43
C ARG A 359 18.28 -13.82 -3.12
N PRO A 360 18.95 -14.60 -2.25
CA PRO A 360 19.23 -14.22 -0.86
C PRO A 360 20.12 -13.00 -0.74
N GLY A 361 21.35 -13.10 -1.24
CA GLY A 361 22.35 -12.04 -1.14
C GLY A 361 22.00 -10.72 -1.84
N VAL A 362 21.15 -10.76 -2.88
CA VAL A 362 20.71 -9.52 -3.56
C VAL A 362 19.67 -8.79 -2.71
N THR A 363 18.68 -9.51 -2.18
CA THR A 363 17.56 -8.91 -1.44
C THR A 363 18.00 -8.38 -0.08
N GLU A 364 18.80 -9.16 0.66
CA GLU A 364 19.32 -8.73 1.95
C GLU A 364 20.19 -7.47 1.82
N ALA A 365 21.11 -7.45 0.85
CA ALA A 365 21.96 -6.29 0.58
C ALA A 365 21.16 -5.04 0.21
N ILE A 366 20.08 -5.19 -0.57
CA ILE A 366 19.15 -4.09 -0.91
C ILE A 366 18.49 -3.52 0.36
N LEU A 367 18.02 -4.39 1.27
CA LEU A 367 17.35 -3.99 2.50
C LEU A 367 18.32 -3.32 3.48
N LYS A 368 19.52 -3.89 3.68
CA LYS A 368 20.61 -3.28 4.48
C LYS A 368 20.99 -1.91 3.95
N LYS A 369 21.20 -1.78 2.63
CA LYS A 369 21.51 -0.48 2.01
C LYS A 369 20.37 0.52 2.20
N ARG A 370 19.11 0.10 2.04
CA ARG A 370 17.95 0.99 2.27
C ARG A 370 17.88 1.46 3.71
N LEU A 371 18.09 0.57 4.69
CA LEU A 371 18.06 0.91 6.10
C LEU A 371 19.21 1.86 6.47
N ALA A 372 20.41 1.64 5.91
CA ALA A 372 21.55 2.55 6.08
C ALA A 372 21.28 3.97 5.53
N LEU A 373 20.62 4.07 4.37
CA LEU A 373 20.17 5.36 3.81
C LEU A 373 19.10 6.04 4.69
N MET A 374 18.43 5.27 5.55
CA MET A 374 17.44 5.74 6.53
C MET A 374 18.02 5.80 7.96
N GLY A 375 19.34 5.92 8.11
CA GLY A 375 19.97 6.17 9.41
C GLY A 375 20.18 4.91 10.25
N GLY A 376 20.26 3.73 9.62
CA GLY A 376 20.64 2.48 10.28
C GLY A 376 19.57 1.90 11.20
N ASP A 377 19.97 1.07 12.16
CA ASP A 377 19.04 0.27 12.97
C ASP A 377 18.44 1.01 14.17
N SER A 378 19.03 2.15 14.56
CA SER A 378 18.57 2.95 15.69
C SER A 378 17.31 3.72 15.35
N GLU A 379 16.20 3.47 16.05
CA GLU A 379 14.91 4.15 15.83
C GLU A 379 15.01 5.66 16.07
N LEU A 380 15.85 6.10 17.00
CA LEU A 380 16.03 7.51 17.31
C LEU A 380 16.90 8.25 16.27
N GLN A 381 17.64 7.51 15.43
CA GLN A 381 18.56 8.10 14.48
C GLN A 381 17.85 8.50 13.18
N ILE A 382 17.74 9.81 12.95
CA ILE A 382 17.41 10.35 11.64
C ILE A 382 18.68 10.34 10.79
N ALA A 383 18.57 9.84 9.55
CA ALA A 383 19.68 9.90 8.60
C ALA A 383 20.06 11.37 8.34
N GLY A 384 21.35 11.70 8.40
CA GLY A 384 21.85 12.85 7.65
C GLY A 384 22.23 12.43 6.24
N THR A 385 22.99 13.29 5.55
CA THR A 385 23.59 13.01 4.25
C THR A 385 24.37 11.69 4.24
N LYS A 386 24.12 10.84 3.24
CA LYS A 386 24.80 9.58 2.99
C LYS A 386 25.35 9.54 1.57
N ILE A 387 26.52 8.94 1.39
CA ILE A 387 27.07 8.67 0.06
C ILE A 387 26.31 7.49 -0.55
N PHE A 388 25.68 7.73 -1.69
CA PHE A 388 25.11 6.70 -2.56
C PHE A 388 26.11 6.34 -3.65
N THR A 389 26.35 5.05 -3.83
CA THR A 389 27.15 4.49 -4.93
C THR A 389 26.27 3.64 -5.84
N ASP A 390 26.20 3.97 -7.13
CA ASP A 390 25.63 3.07 -8.14
C ASP A 390 26.64 1.97 -8.50
N ARG A 391 26.21 0.72 -8.33
CA ARG A 391 27.05 -0.45 -8.63
C ARG A 391 27.26 -0.66 -10.13
N VAL A 392 26.40 -0.10 -10.98
CA VAL A 392 26.47 -0.30 -12.44
C VAL A 392 27.34 0.77 -13.10
N ALA A 393 27.06 2.05 -12.84
CA ALA A 393 27.81 3.15 -13.46
C ALA A 393 29.05 3.59 -12.66
N GLY A 394 29.24 3.11 -11.42
CA GLY A 394 30.33 3.53 -10.54
C GLY A 394 30.19 4.96 -10.01
N VAL A 395 29.06 5.63 -10.30
CA VAL A 395 28.83 7.02 -9.90
C VAL A 395 28.51 7.10 -8.41
N THR A 396 29.17 8.02 -7.71
CA THR A 396 28.92 8.34 -6.31
C THR A 396 28.35 9.74 -6.16
N PHE A 397 27.41 9.91 -5.23
CA PHE A 397 26.87 11.22 -4.87
C PHE A 397 26.15 11.19 -3.52
N ASP A 398 26.00 12.37 -2.93
CA ASP A 398 25.33 12.54 -1.64
C ASP A 398 23.80 12.43 -1.77
N VAL A 399 23.16 11.77 -0.81
CA VAL A 399 21.70 11.64 -0.71
C VAL A 399 21.28 11.83 0.74
N ASP A 400 20.29 12.68 0.98
CA ASP A 400 19.67 12.85 2.29
C ASP A 400 18.15 12.59 2.21
N ILE A 401 17.77 11.32 2.41
CA ILE A 401 16.36 10.91 2.39
C ILE A 401 15.56 11.57 3.53
N SER A 402 16.21 11.98 4.62
CA SER A 402 15.50 12.59 5.75
C SER A 402 14.89 13.94 5.42
N GLN A 403 15.44 14.66 4.42
CA GLN A 403 14.91 15.96 4.01
C GLN A 403 13.48 15.87 3.47
N ILE A 404 13.09 14.74 2.87
CA ILE A 404 11.70 14.46 2.44
C ILE A 404 10.73 14.56 3.62
N PHE A 405 11.23 14.29 4.82
CA PHE A 405 10.43 14.20 6.04
C PHE A 405 10.68 15.35 7.02
N ASN A 406 11.39 16.39 6.58
CA ASN A 406 11.75 17.54 7.40
C ASN A 406 10.72 18.68 7.23
N PRO A 407 9.85 18.94 8.23
CA PRO A 407 8.84 20.00 8.12
C PRO A 407 9.43 21.42 8.11
N SER A 408 10.67 21.58 8.58
CA SER A 408 11.38 22.86 8.54
C SER A 408 12.00 23.15 7.17
N ASN A 409 12.08 22.15 6.30
CA ASN A 409 12.61 22.30 4.94
C ASN A 409 11.63 23.11 4.08
N LYS A 410 12.10 24.25 3.53
CA LYS A 410 11.28 25.17 2.75
C LYS A 410 10.65 24.48 1.53
N SER A 411 11.39 23.60 0.85
CA SER A 411 10.91 22.89 -0.34
C SER A 411 9.86 21.82 0.01
N MET A 412 9.83 21.34 1.27
CA MET A 412 8.77 20.44 1.74
C MET A 412 7.51 21.18 2.18
N ARG A 413 7.57 22.50 2.44
CA ARG A 413 6.38 23.29 2.81
C ARG A 413 5.34 23.35 1.69
N ASP A 414 5.81 23.36 0.44
CA ASP A 414 4.98 23.33 -0.75
C ASP A 414 5.63 22.41 -1.80
N LEU A 415 5.10 21.19 -1.92
CA LEU A 415 5.65 20.21 -2.87
C LEU A 415 5.48 20.63 -4.34
N LYS A 416 4.64 21.63 -4.64
CA LYS A 416 4.49 22.11 -6.02
C LYS A 416 5.79 22.74 -6.54
N GLY A 417 6.59 23.35 -5.66
CA GLY A 417 7.90 23.91 -6.02
C GLY A 417 8.94 22.87 -6.46
N LEU A 418 8.66 21.58 -6.24
CA LEU A 418 9.51 20.49 -6.70
C LEU A 418 9.19 20.05 -8.13
N PHE A 419 8.06 20.46 -8.72
CA PHE A 419 7.73 20.12 -10.09
C PHE A 419 8.65 20.88 -11.07
N ALA A 420 8.87 20.29 -12.24
CA ALA A 420 9.62 20.93 -13.30
C ALA A 420 8.98 22.28 -13.69
N ASN A 421 9.82 23.28 -13.95
CA ASN A 421 9.39 24.63 -14.32
C ASN A 421 9.73 24.99 -15.78
N ARG A 422 10.53 24.16 -16.46
CA ARG A 422 10.75 24.24 -17.90
C ARG A 422 10.60 22.88 -18.55
N PHE A 423 10.14 22.92 -19.79
CA PHE A 423 9.80 21.73 -20.56
C PHE A 423 10.36 21.83 -21.96
N SER A 424 10.55 20.68 -22.58
CA SER A 424 10.92 20.57 -23.99
C SER A 424 9.93 21.32 -24.89
N ASN A 425 10.48 22.15 -25.80
CA ASN A 425 9.73 22.94 -26.77
C ASN A 425 9.35 22.15 -28.04
N VAL A 426 9.62 20.84 -28.07
CA VAL A 426 9.24 19.98 -29.20
C VAL A 426 7.73 20.01 -29.33
N ALA A 427 7.20 20.34 -30.51
CA ALA A 427 5.76 20.45 -30.73
C ALA A 427 5.02 19.13 -30.47
N GLU A 428 3.82 19.25 -29.88
CA GLU A 428 2.89 18.13 -29.77
C GLU A 428 2.49 17.69 -31.19
N LYS A 429 2.88 16.48 -31.58
CA LYS A 429 2.53 15.90 -32.89
C LYS A 429 1.90 14.54 -32.70
N VAL A 430 0.77 14.31 -33.38
CA VAL A 430 0.18 12.98 -33.52
C VAL A 430 1.02 12.20 -34.52
N GLY A 431 1.57 11.05 -34.11
CA GLY A 431 2.33 10.18 -34.99
C GLY A 431 1.52 9.83 -36.25
N LYS A 432 2.06 10.17 -37.43
CA LYS A 432 1.32 10.05 -38.71
C LYS A 432 1.30 8.61 -39.28
N ASN A 433 2.15 7.71 -38.80
CA ASN A 433 2.22 6.34 -39.29
C ASN A 433 1.58 5.37 -38.28
N LYS A 434 0.80 4.38 -38.76
CA LYS A 434 0.20 3.33 -37.92
C LYS A 434 1.25 2.44 -37.25
N GLU A 435 2.42 2.29 -37.88
CA GLU A 435 3.56 1.53 -37.33
C GLU A 435 4.42 2.37 -36.36
N THR A 436 4.38 3.71 -36.49
CA THR A 436 5.05 4.64 -35.58
C THR A 436 4.05 5.45 -34.76
N TRP A 437 2.92 4.82 -34.38
CA TRP A 437 1.92 5.39 -33.49
C TRP A 437 2.51 5.55 -32.08
N LYS A 438 3.39 6.55 -31.96
CA LYS A 438 4.05 6.98 -30.75
C LYS A 438 3.56 8.41 -30.56
N TRP A 439 2.83 8.64 -29.48
CA TRP A 439 2.75 9.98 -28.91
C TRP A 439 4.18 10.49 -28.77
N ASN A 440 4.45 11.73 -29.19
CA ASN A 440 5.79 12.28 -29.06
C ASN A 440 6.14 12.39 -27.57
N TYR A 441 6.86 11.40 -27.03
CA TYR A 441 7.22 11.34 -25.62
C TYR A 441 8.18 12.48 -25.21
N ASP A 442 8.76 13.18 -26.18
CA ASP A 442 9.61 14.35 -25.95
C ASP A 442 8.79 15.65 -25.76
N TYR A 443 7.49 15.65 -26.10
CA TYR A 443 6.60 16.79 -25.81
C TYR A 443 6.37 16.89 -24.30
N GLY A 444 6.66 18.06 -23.73
CA GLY A 444 6.39 18.32 -22.32
C GLY A 444 7.30 17.56 -21.34
N ALA A 445 8.39 16.96 -21.84
CA ALA A 445 9.44 16.38 -21.00
C ALA A 445 10.10 17.49 -20.15
N ALA A 446 10.33 17.22 -18.87
CA ALA A 446 10.98 18.16 -17.96
C ALA A 446 12.43 18.43 -18.40
N THR A 447 12.82 19.71 -18.47
CA THR A 447 14.19 20.13 -18.81
C THR A 447 14.88 20.89 -17.68
N SER A 448 14.14 21.46 -16.73
CA SER A 448 14.69 22.04 -15.50
C SER A 448 13.67 22.08 -14.36
N TRP A 449 14.20 22.27 -13.15
CA TRP A 449 13.47 22.45 -11.89
C TRP A 449 13.92 23.74 -11.21
N GLU A 450 13.05 24.36 -10.41
CA GLU A 450 13.43 25.53 -9.60
C GLU A 450 14.42 25.13 -8.50
N ASP A 451 14.19 23.98 -7.87
CA ASP A 451 15.09 23.37 -6.90
C ASP A 451 15.56 22.00 -7.40
N PRO A 452 16.71 21.92 -8.10
CA PRO A 452 17.26 20.65 -8.60
C PRO A 452 17.84 19.77 -7.48
N THR A 453 17.95 20.27 -6.25
CA THR A 453 18.33 19.46 -5.08
C THR A 453 17.14 18.72 -4.47
N PHE A 454 15.91 19.06 -4.90
CA PHE A 454 14.66 18.56 -4.34
C PHE A 454 14.58 18.74 -2.82
N GLY A 455 14.91 19.94 -2.34
CA GLY A 455 15.00 20.26 -0.93
C GLY A 455 16.24 19.67 -0.26
N GLY A 456 17.38 19.59 -0.94
CA GLY A 456 18.61 19.02 -0.39
C GLY A 456 18.61 17.50 -0.27
N VAL A 457 17.63 16.81 -0.86
CA VAL A 457 17.60 15.33 -0.93
C VAL A 457 18.71 14.81 -1.84
N LEU A 458 19.00 15.53 -2.91
CA LEU A 458 20.01 15.25 -3.92
C LEU A 458 20.99 16.42 -4.02
N PRO A 459 22.22 16.21 -4.52
CA PRO A 459 23.18 17.29 -4.59
C PRO A 459 22.80 18.24 -5.73
N ASN A 460 23.29 19.48 -5.64
CA ASN A 460 23.05 20.47 -6.68
C ASN A 460 23.70 20.03 -8.01
N THR A 461 23.10 20.42 -9.13
CA THR A 461 23.66 20.23 -10.48
C THR A 461 23.44 21.49 -11.30
N ASN A 462 24.34 21.71 -12.27
CA ASN A 462 24.28 22.85 -13.18
C ASN A 462 23.59 22.50 -14.52
N SER A 463 23.21 21.23 -14.77
CA SER A 463 22.49 20.86 -16.01
C SER A 463 21.47 19.73 -15.80
N GLY A 464 20.30 19.86 -16.43
CA GLY A 464 19.24 18.84 -16.37
C GLY A 464 19.63 17.51 -17.03
N GLU A 465 20.49 17.53 -18.05
CA GLU A 465 21.01 16.32 -18.70
C GLU A 465 21.97 15.53 -17.79
N ASP A 466 22.90 16.23 -17.13
CA ASP A 466 23.74 15.65 -16.07
C ASP A 466 22.86 15.05 -14.96
N TYR A 467 21.79 15.76 -14.59
CA TYR A 467 20.87 15.28 -13.58
C TYR A 467 20.21 13.95 -13.94
N LEU A 468 19.66 13.86 -15.15
CA LEU A 468 18.99 12.66 -15.65
C LEU A 468 19.99 11.50 -15.72
N LYS A 469 21.16 11.74 -16.33
CA LYS A 469 22.15 10.69 -16.62
C LYS A 469 22.91 10.23 -15.38
N ASN A 470 23.31 11.16 -14.51
CA ASN A 470 24.25 10.89 -13.42
C ASN A 470 23.61 10.88 -12.03
N ARG A 471 22.31 11.16 -11.89
CA ARG A 471 21.58 11.01 -10.62
C ARG A 471 20.34 10.14 -10.77
N LEU A 472 19.39 10.53 -11.62
CA LEU A 472 18.08 9.87 -11.70
C LEU A 472 18.16 8.46 -12.29
N VAL A 473 18.92 8.26 -13.36
CA VAL A 473 19.15 6.92 -13.94
C VAL A 473 19.85 6.00 -12.94
N PRO A 474 20.98 6.38 -12.30
CA PRO A 474 21.60 5.62 -11.21
C PRO A 474 20.62 5.24 -10.08
N LEU A 475 19.85 6.20 -9.57
CA LEU A 475 18.82 5.92 -8.56
C LEU A 475 17.81 4.90 -9.06
N SER A 476 17.30 5.06 -10.29
CA SER A 476 16.27 4.20 -10.87
C SER A 476 16.69 2.73 -11.03
N ARG A 477 18.00 2.47 -11.17
CA ARG A 477 18.57 1.12 -11.32
C ARG A 477 18.74 0.42 -9.98
N ASP A 478 18.91 1.17 -8.88
CA ASP A 478 19.14 0.60 -7.56
C ASP A 478 17.82 0.40 -6.79
N ALA A 479 17.45 -0.87 -6.58
CA ALA A 479 16.22 -1.22 -5.87
C ALA A 479 16.19 -0.76 -4.40
N SER A 480 17.32 -0.44 -3.77
CA SER A 480 17.37 0.10 -2.40
C SER A 480 16.71 1.47 -2.31
N THR A 481 16.66 2.25 -3.40
CA THR A 481 16.13 3.62 -3.43
C THR A 481 14.65 3.68 -3.84
N ARG A 482 13.92 2.56 -3.91
CA ARG A 482 12.54 2.51 -4.42
C ARG A 482 11.57 3.53 -3.79
N LEU A 483 11.73 3.86 -2.51
CA LEU A 483 10.96 4.92 -1.84
C LEU A 483 11.24 6.27 -2.52
N LEU A 484 12.52 6.66 -2.56
CA LEU A 484 13.00 7.87 -3.22
C LEU A 484 12.61 7.92 -4.70
N GLN A 485 12.74 6.81 -5.44
CA GLN A 485 12.30 6.75 -6.84
C GLN A 485 10.78 6.98 -6.98
N THR A 486 9.98 6.42 -6.08
CA THR A 486 8.52 6.59 -6.11
C THR A 486 8.15 8.04 -5.81
N TRP A 487 8.86 8.66 -4.87
CA TRP A 487 8.68 10.06 -4.50
C TRP A 487 9.10 11.01 -5.62
N LEU A 488 10.32 10.86 -6.18
CA LEU A 488 10.83 11.68 -7.30
C LEU A 488 9.92 11.61 -8.54
N ARG A 489 9.34 10.44 -8.83
CA ARG A 489 8.40 10.25 -9.95
C ARG A 489 7.10 11.04 -9.82
N MET A 490 6.82 11.67 -8.68
CA MET A 490 5.69 12.59 -8.55
C MET A 490 5.97 13.94 -9.21
N PHE A 491 7.26 14.30 -9.37
CA PHE A 491 7.73 15.63 -9.77
C PHE A 491 8.43 15.65 -11.14
N MET A 492 8.56 14.48 -11.76
CA MET A 492 9.22 14.23 -13.05
C MET A 492 8.26 13.51 -13.97
#